data_AF-A0A7J4P2A7-F1
#
_entry.id   AF-A0A7J4P2A7-F1
#
_cell.length_a   1.000
_cell.length_b   1.000
_cell.length_c   1.000
_cell.angle_alpha   90.00
_cell.angle_beta   90.00
_cell.angle_gamma   90.00
#
_symmetry.space_group_name_H-M   'P 1'
#
loop_
_entity.id
_entity.type
_entity.pdbx_description
1 polymer ?
#
loop_
_entity_poly.entity_id
_entity_poly.type
_entity_poly.pdbx_seq_one_letter_code
_entity_poly.pdbx_strand_id
1 'polypeptide(L)'
;MSEEQAPVKIVYSDKTDFKFTAAYEAYSKAFDGADATVKAALNDAVAKLHDDKMDYNYFYSTINQHIQGADKGGSFRRARIEGQRKQEYNKDERKRGRNERYR
;
A
#
# COMPACT_ATOMS: atom_id res chain seq x y z
N MET A 1 30.36 16.49 19.49
CA MET A 1 29.92 16.07 18.15
C MET A 1 29.20 14.75 18.36
N SER A 2 27.89 14.80 18.65
CA SER A 2 27.12 13.60 18.92
C SER A 2 26.85 12.92 17.59
N GLU A 3 27.39 11.72 17.40
CA GLU A 3 27.07 10.88 16.25
C GLU A 3 25.57 10.62 16.28
N GLU A 4 24.81 11.24 15.37
CA GLU A 4 23.44 10.85 15.07
C GLU A 4 23.50 9.44 14.47
N GLN A 5 23.47 8.42 15.35
CA GLN A 5 23.29 7.05 14.93
C GLN A 5 21.92 6.97 14.25
N ALA A 6 21.95 6.96 12.92
CA ALA A 6 20.78 6.68 12.12
C ALA A 6 20.16 5.37 12.65
N PRO A 7 18.85 5.36 12.96
CA PRO A 7 18.22 4.19 13.54
C PRO A 7 18.43 2.98 12.62
N VAL A 8 18.92 1.88 13.20
CA VAL A 8 19.16 0.62 12.50
C VAL A 8 17.84 -0.14 12.40
N LYS A 9 17.61 -0.79 11.26
CA LYS A 9 16.42 -1.60 11.00
C LYS A 9 16.41 -2.83 11.90
N ILE A 10 15.27 -3.10 12.54
CA ILE A 10 15.14 -4.31 13.36
C ILE A 10 14.81 -5.49 12.43
N VAL A 11 15.55 -6.59 12.58
CA VAL A 11 15.36 -7.82 11.81
C VAL A 11 14.79 -8.89 12.72
N TYR A 12 13.63 -9.44 12.34
CA TYR A 12 13.02 -10.58 13.01
C TYR A 12 13.08 -11.77 12.06
N SER A 13 13.91 -12.78 12.38
CA SER A 13 14.01 -14.04 11.63
C SER A 13 13.03 -15.11 12.13
N ASP A 14 12.45 -14.93 13.31
CA ASP A 14 11.99 -16.06 14.12
C ASP A 14 10.49 -16.35 14.04
N LYS A 15 9.68 -15.49 13.39
CA LYS A 15 8.22 -15.65 13.39
C LYS A 15 7.74 -16.40 12.14
N THR A 16 7.11 -17.55 12.37
CA THR A 16 6.41 -18.37 11.37
C THR A 16 4.97 -17.91 11.09
N ASP A 17 4.50 -16.81 11.71
CA ASP A 17 3.16 -16.27 11.46
C ASP A 17 3.15 -15.41 10.20
N PHE A 18 2.29 -15.78 9.25
CA PHE A 18 2.06 -15.03 8.02
C PHE A 18 1.64 -13.58 8.29
N LYS A 19 0.83 -13.34 9.33
CA LYS A 19 0.35 -11.98 9.64
C LYS A 19 1.50 -11.06 10.03
N PHE A 20 2.41 -11.56 10.87
CA PHE A 20 3.59 -10.83 11.26
C PHE A 20 4.54 -10.63 10.08
N THR A 21 4.72 -11.65 9.23
CA THR A 21 5.55 -11.53 8.02
C THR A 21 5.05 -10.42 7.10
N ALA A 22 3.74 -10.39 6.81
CA ALA A 22 3.12 -9.34 6.00
C ALA A 22 3.24 -7.95 6.65
N ALA A 23 3.07 -7.86 7.97
CA ALA A 23 3.24 -6.63 8.74
C ALA A 23 4.70 -6.15 8.70
N TYR A 24 5.66 -7.07 8.82
CA TYR A 24 7.09 -6.80 8.75
C TYR A 24 7.51 -6.32 7.36
N GLU A 25 6.97 -6.89 6.29
CA GLU A 25 7.18 -6.38 4.93
C GLU A 25 6.67 -4.94 4.76
N ALA A 26 5.51 -4.61 5.32
CA ALA A 26 4.97 -3.25 5.29
C ALA A 26 5.86 -2.28 6.07
N TYR A 27 6.33 -2.67 7.26
CA TYR A 27 7.33 -1.92 8.02
C TYR A 27 8.63 -1.73 7.24
N SER A 28 9.15 -2.80 6.62
CA SER A 28 10.39 -2.76 5.85
C SER A 28 10.31 -1.71 4.74
N LYS A 29 9.22 -1.73 3.97
CA LYS A 29 8.97 -0.74 2.91
C LYS A 29 8.85 0.68 3.46
N ALA A 30 8.15 0.85 4.59
CA ALA A 30 8.02 2.17 5.24
C ALA A 30 9.37 2.69 5.74
N PHE A 31 10.19 1.81 6.33
CA PHE A 31 11.47 2.15 6.92
C PHE A 31 12.50 2.59 5.88
N ASP A 32 12.53 1.92 4.72
CA ASP A 32 13.50 2.22 3.66
C ASP A 32 13.27 3.62 3.05
N GLY A 33 12.03 4.14 3.07
CA GLY A 33 11.66 5.46 2.55
C GLY A 33 11.50 6.57 3.60
N ALA A 34 11.74 6.29 4.89
CA ALA A 34 11.44 7.20 5.99
C ALA A 34 12.66 8.01 6.49
N ASP A 35 12.38 9.19 7.05
CA ASP A 35 13.35 10.00 7.78
C ASP A 35 13.72 9.38 9.14
N ALA A 36 14.83 9.81 9.74
CA ALA A 36 15.35 9.26 11.00
C ALA A 36 14.34 9.31 12.16
N THR A 37 13.53 10.36 12.26
CA THR A 37 12.48 10.50 13.28
C THR A 37 11.36 9.48 13.10
N VAL A 38 10.96 9.23 11.85
CA VAL A 38 9.91 8.28 11.48
C VAL A 38 10.41 6.84 11.64
N LYS A 39 11.68 6.58 11.30
CA LYS A 39 12.31 5.27 11.51
C LYS A 39 12.30 4.84 12.98
N ALA A 40 12.51 5.76 13.92
CA ALA A 40 12.42 5.47 15.35
C ALA A 40 10.99 5.07 15.78
N ALA A 41 9.97 5.79 15.29
CA ALA A 41 8.56 5.47 15.56
C ALA A 41 8.15 4.11 14.96
N LEU A 42 8.61 3.79 13.74
CA LEU A 42 8.39 2.51 13.08
C LEU A 42 9.02 1.35 13.84
N ASN A 43 10.24 1.53 14.37
CA ASN A 43 10.92 0.54 15.19
C ASN A 43 10.13 0.22 16.46
N ASP A 44 9.65 1.25 17.16
CA ASP A 44 8.82 1.08 18.37
C ASP A 44 7.49 0.38 18.05
N ALA A 45 6.82 0.74 16.94
CA ALA A 45 5.58 0.09 16.51
C ALA A 45 5.78 -1.40 16.21
N VAL A 46 6.84 -1.77 15.49
CA VAL A 46 7.16 -3.17 15.21
C VAL A 46 7.55 -3.94 16.47
N ALA A 47 8.31 -3.34 17.39
CA ALA A 47 8.66 -3.99 18.65
C ALA A 47 7.40 -4.26 19.51
N LYS A 48 6.47 -3.31 19.57
CA LYS A 48 5.18 -3.49 20.27
C LYS A 48 4.31 -4.56 19.61
N LEU A 49 4.31 -4.64 18.27
CA LEU A 49 3.63 -5.71 17.53
C LEU A 49 4.29 -7.06 17.77
N HIS A 50 5.62 -7.11 17.87
CA HIS A 50 6.34 -8.33 18.17
C HIS A 50 6.02 -8.89 19.57
N ASP A 51 5.92 -8.00 20.56
CA ASP A 51 5.59 -8.33 21.95
C ASP A 51 4.09 -8.60 22.20
N ASP A 52 3.26 -8.65 21.14
CA ASP A 52 1.79 -8.75 21.22
C ASP A 52 1.14 -7.65 22.09
N LYS A 53 1.82 -6.51 22.27
CA LYS A 53 1.32 -5.32 22.98
C LYS A 53 0.51 -4.39 22.08
N MET A 54 0.40 -4.70 20.80
CA MET A 54 -0.25 -3.88 19.79
C MET A 54 -1.01 -4.75 18.80
N ASP A 55 -2.25 -4.38 18.50
CA ASP A 55 -3.04 -5.03 17.47
C ASP A 55 -2.56 -4.67 16.06
N TYR A 56 -2.66 -5.64 15.15
CA TYR A 56 -2.34 -5.45 13.73
C TYR A 56 -3.11 -4.27 13.09
N ASN A 57 -4.38 -4.07 13.46
CA ASN A 57 -5.18 -2.94 12.94
C ASN A 57 -4.59 -1.59 13.34
N TYR A 58 -4.14 -1.47 14.61
CA TYR A 58 -3.54 -0.24 15.11
C TYR A 58 -2.17 -0.02 14.47
N PHE A 59 -1.38 -1.08 14.30
CA PHE A 59 -0.10 -1.06 13.61
C PHE A 59 -0.20 -0.58 12.15
N TYR A 60 -1.15 -1.10 11.38
CA TYR A 60 -1.34 -0.64 10.00
C TYR A 60 -1.83 0.81 9.94
N SER A 61 -2.62 1.25 10.92
CA SER A 61 -3.06 2.65 11.02
C SER A 61 -1.88 3.60 11.23
N THR A 62 -0.98 3.29 12.18
CA THR A 62 0.21 4.10 12.45
C THR A 62 1.19 4.07 11.28
N ILE A 63 1.44 2.91 10.68
CA ILE A 63 2.26 2.82 9.46
C ILE A 63 1.67 3.68 8.34
N ASN A 64 0.37 3.60 8.12
CA ASN A 64 -0.28 4.35 7.05
C ASN A 64 -0.18 5.87 7.28
N GLN A 65 -0.22 6.35 8.53
CA GLN A 65 0.02 7.76 8.85
C GLN A 65 1.44 8.21 8.47
N HIS A 66 2.44 7.35 8.67
CA HIS A 66 3.84 7.65 8.35
C HIS A 66 4.16 7.51 6.86
N ILE A 67 3.59 6.52 6.18
CA ILE A 67 3.74 6.34 4.72
C ILE A 67 3.01 7.46 3.96
N GLN A 68 1.82 7.88 4.41
CA GLN A 68 1.02 8.91 3.74
C GLN A 68 1.47 10.35 4.03
N GLY A 69 2.60 10.54 4.73
CA GLY A 69 3.19 11.85 4.95
C GLY A 69 3.73 12.54 3.68
N ALA A 70 3.88 11.81 2.57
CA ALA A 70 4.42 12.36 1.32
C ALA A 70 3.43 12.41 0.15
N ASP A 71 2.36 11.62 0.15
CA ASP A 71 1.31 11.79 -0.83
C ASP A 71 -0.05 11.35 -0.30
N LYS A 72 -1.02 12.18 -0.68
CA LYS A 72 -2.43 12.16 -0.31
C LYS A 72 -2.94 10.74 -0.22
N GLY A 73 -3.74 10.46 0.81
CA GLY A 73 -4.60 9.29 0.92
C GLY A 73 -5.10 8.87 -0.46
N GLY A 74 -4.35 7.94 -1.06
CA GLY A 74 -4.66 7.33 -2.32
C GLY A 74 -5.81 6.41 -1.98
N SER A 75 -7.00 7.00 -1.88
CA SER A 75 -8.25 6.29 -2.12
C SER A 75 -7.92 5.30 -3.20
N PHE A 76 -7.97 4.00 -2.87
CA PHE A 76 -7.88 2.94 -3.85
C PHE A 76 -8.93 3.34 -4.87
N ARG A 77 -8.50 4.04 -5.93
CA ARG A 77 -9.39 4.52 -6.97
C ARG A 77 -9.76 3.23 -7.65
N ARG A 78 -10.84 2.62 -7.16
CA ARG A 78 -11.44 1.45 -7.77
C ARG A 78 -11.66 1.90 -9.20
N ALA A 79 -10.80 1.42 -10.10
CA ALA A 79 -10.92 1.75 -11.50
C ALA A 79 -12.29 1.20 -11.88
N ARG A 80 -13.25 2.11 -12.11
CA ARG A 80 -14.59 1.69 -12.47
C ARG A 80 -14.46 1.14 -13.88
N ILE A 81 -14.54 -0.17 -14.01
CA ILE A 81 -14.60 -0.82 -15.31
C ILE A 81 -15.98 -0.47 -15.87
N GLU A 82 -16.03 0.54 -16.74
CA GLU A 82 -17.23 0.92 -17.47
C GLU A 82 -17.25 0.17 -18.80
N GLY A 83 -18.13 -0.82 -18.90
CA GLY A 83 -18.43 -1.50 -20.17
C GLY A 83 -19.45 -0.71 -20.99
N GLN A 84 -19.42 -0.87 -22.32
CA GLN A 84 -20.47 -0.33 -23.18
C GLN A 84 -21.81 -1.05 -22.94
N ARG A 85 -22.92 -0.32 -23.08
CA ARG A 85 -24.26 -0.95 -23.04
C ARG A 85 -24.46 -1.78 -24.32
N LYS A 86 -25.09 -2.95 -24.20
CA LYS A 86 -25.39 -3.84 -25.35
C LYS A 86 -26.07 -3.12 -26.53
N GLN A 87 -26.92 -2.12 -26.24
CA GLN A 87 -27.60 -1.33 -27.26
C GLN A 87 -26.64 -0.43 -28.06
N GLU A 88 -25.66 0.19 -27.41
CA GLU A 88 -24.64 1.03 -28.06
C GLU A 88 -23.73 0.18 -28.95
N TYR A 89 -23.25 -0.95 -28.42
CA TYR A 89 -22.47 -1.92 -29.18
C TYR A 89 -23.19 -2.36 -30.47
N ASN A 90 -24.47 -2.73 -30.38
CA ASN A 90 -25.27 -3.12 -31.55
C ASN A 90 -25.45 -1.98 -32.57
N LYS A 91 -25.53 -0.73 -32.12
CA LYS A 91 -25.66 0.44 -33.00
C LYS A 91 -24.35 0.69 -33.76
N ASP A 92 -23.22 0.57 -33.07
CA ASP A 92 -21.89 0.74 -33.66
C ASP A 92 -21.56 -0.37 -34.65
N GLU A 93 -21.86 -1.63 -34.33
CA GLU A 93 -21.73 -2.76 -35.25
C GLU A 93 -22.56 -2.58 -36.52
N ARG A 94 -23.82 -2.14 -36.39
CA ARG A 94 -24.67 -1.84 -37.57
C ARG A 94 -24.10 -0.71 -38.41
N LYS A 95 -23.55 0.33 -37.78
CA LYS A 95 -22.93 1.47 -38.48
C LYS A 95 -21.67 1.02 -39.22
N ARG A 96 -20.82 0.22 -38.57
CA ARG A 96 -19.62 -0.36 -39.15
C ARG A 96 -19.94 -1.24 -40.36
N GLY A 97 -20.89 -2.17 -40.21
CA GLY A 97 -21.32 -3.03 -41.32
C GLY A 97 -21.94 -2.25 -42.49
N ARG A 98 -22.60 -1.11 -42.26
CA ARG A 98 -23.03 -0.22 -43.34
C ARG A 98 -21.84 0.41 -44.05
N ASN A 99 -20.89 0.97 -43.30
CA ASN A 99 -19.70 1.60 -43.87
C ASN A 99 -18.84 0.61 -44.67
N GLU A 100 -18.73 -0.64 -44.22
CA GLU A 100 -18.04 -1.71 -44.94
C GLU A 100 -18.74 -2.11 -46.24
N ARG A 101 -20.09 -2.02 -46.30
CA ARG A 101 -20.86 -2.31 -47.52
C ARG A 101 -20.82 -1.20 -48.56
N TYR A 102 -20.64 0.04 -48.12
CA TYR A 102 -20.60 1.23 -48.99
C TYR A 102 -19.18 1.77 -49.21
N ARG A 103 -18.16 1.01 -48.79
CA ARG A 103 -16.75 1.19 -49.17
C ARG A 103 -16.42 0.30 -50.34
#